data_AF-A0A0E9NGD8-F1
#
_entry.id   AF-A0A0E9NGD8-F1
#
_cell.length_a   1.000
_cell.length_b   1.000
_cell.length_c   1.000
_cell.angle_alpha   90.00
_cell.angle_beta   90.00
_cell.angle_gamma   90.00
#
_symmetry.space_group_name_H-M   'P 1'
#
loop_
_entity.id
_entity.type
_entity.pdbx_description
1 polymer ?
#
loop_
_entity_poly.entity_id
_entity_poly.type
_entity_poly.pdbx_seq_one_letter_code
_entity_poly.pdbx_strand_id
1 'polypeptide(L)'
;MADIATDSKRRRSVDGEEKRRKKHKKSHTSTGDDMPVSLAEASAAAGIEDVKATINTDLVGSPYHFVTLEVHVSLPPLYTANPTLGVRDHFDSMIMSYVPAARGVILAHSNLQFLDRSAKVMYDSPFACVWARARFLVWKPERGGKLEGYVNLQSPDHIGLLVHGIFNAAISRKKIPKNWSFNEDFETGEGQWTDADGNVVDGKIAFTVMSLNSSSEIISVEGSLLPEDAQPTQKKEKKSKH
;
A
#
# COMPACT_ATOMS: atom_id res chain seq x y z
N MET A 1 -41.97 86.03 -0.50
CA MET A 1 -42.20 85.33 -1.78
C MET A 1 -42.59 83.90 -1.44
N ALA A 2 -43.84 83.54 -1.79
CA ALA A 2 -44.46 82.22 -2.02
C ALA A 2 -43.78 80.96 -1.41
N ASP A 3 -44.43 80.27 -0.47
CA ASP A 3 -45.43 79.18 -0.65
C ASP A 3 -44.79 77.83 -1.07
N ILE A 4 -44.78 76.81 -0.19
CA ILE A 4 -45.71 75.64 -0.11
C ILE A 4 -45.47 74.65 -1.27
N ALA A 5 -45.13 73.36 -1.10
CA ALA A 5 -45.83 72.29 -0.36
C ALA A 5 -44.82 71.16 0.02
N THR A 6 -44.74 70.57 1.22
CA THR A 6 -45.64 69.63 1.92
C THR A 6 -46.22 68.50 1.07
N ASP A 7 -45.92 67.24 1.43
CA ASP A 7 -46.86 66.22 1.97
C ASP A 7 -46.23 64.81 1.80
N SER A 8 -45.73 64.13 2.84
CA SER A 8 -46.40 63.33 3.88
C SER A 8 -46.65 61.85 3.55
N LYS A 9 -46.45 61.03 4.60
CA LYS A 9 -47.23 59.84 4.99
C LYS A 9 -47.10 58.58 4.11
N ARG A 10 -46.52 57.49 4.61
CA ARG A 10 -46.96 56.53 5.66
C ARG A 10 -47.46 55.23 5.01
N ARG A 11 -46.81 54.14 5.44
CA ARG A 11 -47.39 52.85 5.90
C ARG A 11 -47.88 51.79 4.88
N ARG A 12 -47.35 50.58 5.10
CA ARG A 12 -47.99 49.23 5.06
C ARG A 12 -48.36 48.74 3.64
N SER A 13 -48.35 47.47 3.25
CA SER A 13 -48.09 46.15 3.84
C SER A 13 -48.37 45.10 2.75
N VAL A 14 -47.96 43.83 2.97
CA VAL A 14 -48.64 42.59 2.55
C VAL A 14 -48.36 42.00 1.14
N ASP A 15 -47.86 40.75 1.20
CA ASP A 15 -48.08 39.54 0.39
C ASP A 15 -48.19 39.57 -1.14
N GLY A 16 -47.43 38.65 -1.74
CA GLY A 16 -47.59 38.19 -3.11
C GLY A 16 -47.02 36.79 -3.28
N GLU A 17 -47.79 35.77 -2.88
CA GLU A 17 -47.61 34.38 -3.31
C GLU A 17 -48.29 34.21 -4.67
N GLU A 18 -47.56 33.89 -5.74
CA GLU A 18 -48.17 33.39 -6.99
C GLU A 18 -47.64 31.99 -7.33
N LYS A 19 -48.59 31.05 -7.34
CA LYS A 19 -48.46 29.62 -7.56
C LYS A 19 -48.76 29.29 -9.03
N ARG A 20 -47.92 28.41 -9.59
CA ARG A 20 -48.26 27.27 -10.49
C ARG A 20 -48.71 27.61 -11.92
N ARG A 21 -48.10 26.92 -12.90
CA ARG A 21 -48.77 25.85 -13.65
C ARG A 21 -47.82 24.90 -14.40
N LYS A 22 -48.04 23.62 -14.10
CA LYS A 22 -47.53 22.38 -14.73
C LYS A 22 -48.38 22.01 -15.95
N LYS A 23 -47.80 21.24 -16.89
CA LYS A 23 -48.34 20.01 -17.56
C LYS A 23 -47.58 19.77 -18.89
N HIS A 24 -47.31 18.56 -19.40
CA HIS A 24 -47.44 17.15 -19.00
C HIS A 24 -46.72 16.33 -20.11
N LYS A 25 -45.85 15.35 -19.79
CA LYS A 25 -46.08 13.88 -19.86
C LYS A 25 -45.88 13.18 -21.22
N LYS A 26 -44.92 12.23 -21.25
CA LYS A 26 -44.94 10.84 -21.78
C LYS A 26 -43.59 10.19 -21.35
N SER A 27 -43.50 9.29 -20.35
CA SER A 27 -43.82 7.84 -20.25
C SER A 27 -42.84 6.88 -20.96
N HIS A 28 -42.36 5.88 -20.18
CA HIS A 28 -41.61 4.61 -20.45
C HIS A 28 -40.17 4.59 -19.88
N THR A 29 -39.91 3.99 -18.71
CA THR A 29 -39.68 2.56 -18.31
C THR A 29 -38.24 2.04 -18.50
N SER A 30 -37.70 1.51 -17.37
CA SER A 30 -36.61 0.54 -17.09
C SER A 30 -35.13 0.96 -16.99
N THR A 31 -34.57 0.72 -15.77
CA THR A 31 -33.22 0.19 -15.40
C THR A 31 -31.97 1.01 -15.79
N GLY A 32 -31.16 1.55 -14.86
CA GLY A 32 -30.21 0.85 -13.95
C GLY A 32 -28.93 0.51 -14.75
N ASP A 33 -27.70 0.90 -14.47
CA ASP A 33 -26.99 1.48 -13.32
C ASP A 33 -25.78 2.26 -13.86
N ASP A 34 -25.49 3.46 -13.34
CA ASP A 34 -24.17 4.10 -13.47
C ASP A 34 -23.58 4.17 -12.06
N MET A 35 -22.80 3.15 -11.71
CA MET A 35 -22.01 3.08 -10.48
C MET A 35 -20.58 3.54 -10.78
N PRO A 36 -19.94 4.32 -9.89
CA PRO A 36 -18.54 4.65 -10.03
C PRO A 36 -17.70 3.37 -9.91
N VAL A 37 -16.91 3.09 -10.95
CA VAL A 37 -16.04 1.92 -11.05
C VAL A 37 -15.10 1.90 -9.85
N SER A 38 -15.33 0.96 -8.94
CA SER A 38 -14.56 0.82 -7.71
C SER A 38 -13.14 0.34 -8.02
N LEU A 39 -12.13 0.94 -7.36
CA LEU A 39 -10.71 0.61 -7.52
C LEU A 39 -10.35 -0.85 -7.21
N ALA A 40 -11.30 -1.68 -6.75
CA ALA A 40 -11.12 -3.11 -6.60
C ALA A 40 -10.89 -3.83 -7.95
N GLU A 41 -11.45 -3.33 -9.06
CA GLU A 41 -11.32 -3.95 -10.39
C GLU A 41 -9.95 -3.71 -11.03
N ALA A 42 -9.21 -2.68 -10.60
CA ALA A 42 -7.84 -2.45 -11.07
C ALA A 42 -6.83 -3.47 -10.52
N SER A 43 -7.10 -4.07 -9.35
CA SER A 43 -6.21 -5.10 -8.77
C SER A 43 -6.41 -6.49 -9.41
N ALA A 44 -7.55 -6.72 -10.08
CA ALA A 44 -7.84 -7.96 -10.78
C ALA A 44 -7.24 -8.03 -12.20
N ALA A 45 -6.82 -6.89 -12.76
CA ALA A 45 -6.25 -6.82 -14.12
C ALA A 45 -4.77 -7.25 -14.21
N ALA A 46 -4.09 -7.42 -13.07
CA ALA A 46 -2.75 -8.00 -13.03
C ALA A 46 -2.84 -9.52 -12.84
N GLY A 47 -3.33 -10.22 -13.87
CA GLY A 47 -3.31 -11.69 -13.91
C GLY A 47 -1.87 -12.21 -13.91
N ILE A 48 -1.33 -12.47 -12.71
CA ILE A 48 -0.05 -13.16 -12.53
C ILE A 48 -0.36 -14.66 -12.58
N GLU A 49 -0.48 -15.19 -13.80
CA GLU A 49 -0.57 -16.64 -14.04
C GLU A 49 0.85 -17.19 -14.19
N ASP A 50 1.26 -18.03 -13.24
CA ASP A 50 2.52 -18.80 -13.22
C ASP A 50 3.85 -18.02 -13.18
N VAL A 51 4.33 -17.75 -11.95
CA VAL A 51 5.69 -17.23 -11.71
C VAL A 51 6.58 -18.35 -11.15
N LYS A 52 7.66 -18.68 -11.86
CA LYS A 52 8.69 -19.60 -11.39
C LYS A 52 9.91 -18.83 -10.90
N ALA A 53 10.26 -18.99 -9.63
CA ALA A 53 11.37 -18.28 -9.00
C ALA A 53 12.59 -19.19 -8.77
N THR A 54 13.78 -18.72 -9.14
CA THR A 54 15.07 -19.30 -8.77
C THR A 54 15.86 -18.28 -7.96
N ILE A 55 16.16 -18.59 -6.70
CA ILE A 55 16.82 -17.68 -5.75
C ILE A 55 18.33 -17.94 -5.79
N ASN A 56 19.13 -16.93 -6.18
CA ASN A 56 20.59 -16.98 -6.08
C ASN A 56 21.02 -16.09 -4.90
N THR A 57 21.49 -16.70 -3.81
CA THR A 57 21.85 -16.00 -2.57
C THR A 57 23.28 -15.47 -2.64
N ASP A 58 23.47 -14.31 -3.27
CA ASP A 58 24.82 -13.73 -3.44
C ASP A 58 25.32 -12.92 -2.22
N LEU A 59 24.57 -12.81 -1.11
CA LEU A 59 24.96 -12.03 0.07
C LEU A 59 24.55 -12.73 1.38
N VAL A 60 25.49 -13.43 2.02
CA VAL A 60 25.25 -14.13 3.30
C VAL A 60 24.91 -13.10 4.40
N GLY A 61 23.72 -13.21 4.99
CA GLY A 61 23.27 -12.36 6.09
C GLY A 61 22.67 -11.01 5.69
N SER A 62 22.54 -10.72 4.39
CA SER A 62 21.87 -9.51 3.89
C SER A 62 20.38 -9.75 3.69
N PRO A 63 19.49 -8.78 3.98
CA PRO A 63 18.08 -8.89 3.59
C PRO A 63 17.87 -8.73 2.06
N TYR A 64 18.91 -8.36 1.30
CA TYR A 64 18.82 -8.15 -0.14
C TYR A 64 19.30 -9.36 -0.93
N HIS A 65 18.45 -9.85 -1.82
CA HIS A 65 18.69 -11.05 -2.60
C HIS A 65 18.41 -10.81 -4.07
N PHE A 66 19.20 -11.42 -4.95
CA PHE A 66 18.87 -11.48 -6.36
C PHE A 66 18.07 -12.74 -6.67
N VAL A 67 16.91 -12.56 -7.30
CA VAL A 67 16.02 -13.66 -7.66
C VAL A 67 15.76 -13.58 -9.16
N THR A 68 15.92 -14.70 -9.86
CA THR A 68 15.52 -14.80 -11.26
C THR A 68 14.09 -15.31 -11.31
N LEU A 69 13.19 -14.54 -11.90
CA LEU A 69 11.79 -14.91 -12.09
C LEU A 69 11.51 -15.11 -13.57
N GLU A 70 10.74 -16.16 -13.88
CA GLU A 70 10.08 -16.34 -15.17
C GLU A 70 8.61 -15.96 -14.98
N VAL A 71 8.14 -15.01 -15.77
CA VAL A 71 6.80 -14.41 -15.66
C VAL A 71 6.14 -14.50 -17.03
N HIS A 72 4.89 -14.96 -17.03
CA HIS A 72 4.03 -14.91 -18.19
C HIS A 72 3.34 -13.55 -18.26
N VAL A 73 3.54 -12.83 -19.37
CA VAL A 73 3.04 -11.46 -19.54
C VAL A 73 2.11 -11.37 -20.74
N SER A 74 0.93 -10.79 -20.53
CA SER A 74 -0.03 -10.44 -21.58
C SER A 74 0.24 -9.03 -22.08
N LEU A 75 0.69 -8.89 -23.32
CA LEU A 75 1.05 -7.61 -23.93
C LEU A 75 -0.10 -7.05 -24.78
N PRO A 76 -0.54 -5.81 -24.52
CA PRO A 76 -1.45 -5.10 -25.42
C PRO A 76 -0.87 -4.96 -26.84
N PRO A 77 -1.73 -4.90 -27.88
CA PRO A 77 -1.31 -4.64 -29.27
C PRO A 77 -0.45 -3.39 -29.46
N LEU A 78 -0.59 -2.40 -28.57
CA LEU A 78 0.22 -1.18 -28.57
C LEU A 78 1.72 -1.48 -28.56
N TYR A 79 2.15 -2.55 -27.90
CA TYR A 79 3.56 -2.95 -27.79
C TYR A 79 4.02 -3.87 -28.93
N THR A 80 3.22 -4.12 -29.97
CA THR A 80 3.60 -5.02 -31.08
C THR A 80 4.88 -4.57 -31.78
N ALA A 81 5.08 -3.25 -31.93
CA ALA A 81 6.29 -2.70 -32.54
C ALA A 81 7.53 -2.78 -31.62
N ASN A 82 7.32 -2.82 -30.30
CA ASN A 82 8.40 -2.88 -29.30
C ASN A 82 7.95 -3.66 -28.05
N PRO A 83 7.97 -5.01 -28.11
CA PRO A 83 7.50 -5.86 -27.01
C PRO A 83 8.37 -5.73 -25.75
N THR A 84 9.65 -5.39 -25.92
CA THR A 84 10.59 -5.15 -24.81
C THR A 84 10.11 -4.05 -23.88
N LEU A 85 9.54 -2.98 -24.45
CA LEU A 85 8.96 -1.89 -23.66
C LEU A 85 7.75 -2.37 -22.86
N GLY A 86 6.84 -3.11 -23.48
CA GLY A 86 5.64 -3.60 -22.78
C GLY A 86 5.95 -4.55 -21.62
N VAL A 87 6.94 -5.44 -21.78
CA VAL A 87 7.36 -6.29 -20.65
C VAL A 87 8.10 -5.49 -19.57
N ARG A 88 8.90 -4.50 -19.98
CA ARG A 88 9.56 -3.60 -19.03
C ARG A 88 8.54 -2.85 -18.19
N ASP A 89 7.52 -2.25 -18.81
CA ASP A 89 6.46 -1.53 -18.10
C ASP A 89 5.70 -2.46 -17.14
N HIS A 90 5.47 -3.71 -17.55
CA HIS A 90 4.89 -4.71 -16.65
C HIS A 90 5.80 -4.98 -15.45
N PHE A 91 7.12 -5.10 -15.64
CA PHE A 91 8.07 -5.32 -14.56
C PHE A 91 8.26 -4.07 -13.68
N ASP A 92 8.17 -2.88 -14.25
CA ASP A 92 8.17 -1.61 -13.53
C ASP A 92 6.96 -1.52 -12.59
N SER A 93 5.79 -2.04 -12.99
CA SER A 93 4.62 -2.07 -12.12
C SER A 93 4.77 -2.99 -10.89
N MET A 94 5.67 -3.97 -10.94
CA MET A 94 6.00 -4.82 -9.80
C MET A 94 7.00 -4.20 -8.82
N ILE A 95 7.66 -3.09 -9.20
CA ILE A 95 8.59 -2.40 -8.30
C ILE A 95 7.81 -1.88 -7.08
N MET A 96 8.42 -1.95 -5.91
CA MET A 96 7.83 -1.65 -4.60
C MET A 96 6.64 -2.54 -4.20
N SER A 97 6.35 -3.59 -4.95
CA SER A 97 5.28 -4.54 -4.63
C SER A 97 5.83 -5.83 -4.00
N TYR A 98 5.08 -6.40 -3.07
CA TYR A 98 5.40 -7.71 -2.49
C TYR A 98 5.00 -8.82 -3.46
N VAL A 99 5.97 -9.65 -3.85
CA VAL A 99 5.73 -10.79 -4.76
C VAL A 99 5.83 -12.10 -3.98
N PRO A 100 4.72 -12.87 -3.84
CA PRO A 100 4.72 -14.13 -3.08
C PRO A 100 5.74 -15.16 -3.58
N ALA A 101 5.96 -15.24 -4.90
CA ALA A 101 6.95 -16.15 -5.50
C ALA A 101 8.39 -15.83 -5.07
N ALA A 102 8.70 -14.54 -4.87
CA ALA A 102 9.99 -14.08 -4.37
C ALA A 102 10.07 -13.99 -2.84
N ARG A 103 8.92 -14.08 -2.15
CA ARG A 103 8.77 -13.91 -0.69
C ARG A 103 9.37 -12.61 -0.17
N GLY A 104 9.22 -11.54 -0.92
CA GLY A 104 9.81 -10.24 -0.59
C GLY A 104 9.31 -9.14 -1.53
N VAL A 105 9.83 -7.94 -1.30
CA VAL A 105 9.48 -6.74 -2.07
C VAL A 105 10.48 -6.57 -3.21
N ILE A 106 9.98 -6.39 -4.43
CA ILE A 106 10.86 -6.10 -5.58
C ILE A 106 11.31 -4.64 -5.52
N LEU A 107 12.62 -4.41 -5.57
CA LEU A 107 13.22 -3.07 -5.59
C LEU A 107 13.63 -2.64 -7.00
N ALA A 108 14.12 -3.58 -7.79
CA ALA A 108 14.62 -3.33 -9.14
C ALA A 108 14.58 -4.60 -9.96
N HIS A 109 14.63 -4.46 -11.28
CA HIS A 109 14.78 -5.55 -12.23
C HIS A 109 15.88 -5.23 -13.25
N SER A 110 16.45 -6.28 -13.84
CA SER A 110 17.55 -6.20 -14.80
C SER A 110 17.59 -7.45 -15.66
N ASN A 111 18.37 -7.42 -16.75
CA ASN A 111 18.62 -8.57 -17.61
C ASN A 111 17.33 -9.24 -18.14
N LEU A 112 16.41 -8.42 -18.68
CA LEU A 112 15.22 -8.90 -19.36
C LEU A 112 15.60 -9.80 -20.55
N GLN A 113 15.04 -10.99 -20.59
CA GLN A 113 15.22 -11.99 -21.64
C GLN A 113 13.87 -12.59 -22.03
N PHE A 114 13.56 -12.60 -23.32
CA PHE A 114 12.42 -13.35 -23.83
C PHE A 114 12.79 -14.84 -23.90
N LEU A 115 11.92 -15.69 -23.37
CA LEU A 115 12.07 -17.15 -23.46
C LEU A 115 11.49 -17.69 -24.77
N ASP A 116 10.47 -17.01 -25.30
CA ASP A 116 9.84 -17.34 -26.58
C ASP A 116 10.42 -16.50 -27.72
N ARG A 117 10.54 -17.11 -28.91
CA ARG A 117 10.94 -16.40 -30.15
C ARG A 117 9.81 -15.61 -30.78
N SER A 118 8.57 -15.92 -30.43
CA SER A 118 7.35 -15.32 -30.99
C SER A 118 6.27 -15.31 -29.94
N ALA A 119 5.52 -14.20 -29.84
CA ALA A 119 4.38 -14.10 -28.96
C ALA A 119 3.19 -14.89 -29.53
N LYS A 120 2.40 -15.50 -28.63
CA LYS A 120 1.20 -16.24 -29.02
C LYS A 120 -0.03 -15.40 -28.70
N VAL A 121 -0.84 -15.12 -29.71
CA VAL A 121 -2.16 -14.51 -29.50
C VAL A 121 -3.12 -15.66 -29.23
N MET A 122 -3.73 -15.66 -28.04
CA MET A 122 -4.57 -16.76 -27.57
C MET A 122 -6.05 -16.40 -27.74
N TYR A 123 -6.80 -17.30 -28.39
CA TYR A 123 -8.25 -17.18 -28.61
C TYR A 123 -8.61 -15.91 -29.40
N ASP A 124 -9.71 -15.24 -29.01
CA ASP A 124 -10.21 -14.00 -29.61
C ASP A 124 -9.66 -12.73 -28.91
N SER A 125 -8.65 -12.87 -28.05
CA SER A 125 -8.04 -11.75 -27.34
C SER A 125 -6.97 -11.10 -28.24
N PRO A 126 -6.96 -9.76 -28.41
CA PRO A 126 -5.91 -9.09 -29.18
C PRO A 126 -4.56 -9.04 -28.43
N PHE A 127 -4.48 -9.56 -27.21
CA PHE A 127 -3.26 -9.54 -26.40
C PHE A 127 -2.32 -10.68 -26.79
N ALA A 128 -1.04 -10.35 -26.87
CA ALA A 128 0.01 -11.30 -27.18
C ALA A 128 0.66 -11.80 -25.89
N CYS A 129 0.63 -13.11 -25.66
CA CYS A 129 1.21 -13.74 -24.49
C CYS A 129 2.68 -14.11 -24.75
N VAL A 130 3.57 -13.75 -23.82
CA VAL A 130 5.01 -14.05 -23.88
C VAL A 130 5.54 -14.52 -22.53
N TRP A 131 6.46 -15.48 -22.55
CA TRP A 131 7.29 -15.78 -21.40
C TRP A 131 8.54 -14.91 -21.38
N ALA A 132 8.75 -14.23 -20.26
CA ALA A 132 9.93 -13.41 -20.02
C ALA A 132 10.63 -13.80 -18.72
N ARG A 133 11.96 -13.73 -18.74
CA ARG A 133 12.84 -13.95 -17.60
C ARG A 133 13.57 -12.65 -17.27
N ALA A 134 13.65 -12.31 -16.00
CA ALA A 134 14.50 -11.21 -15.53
C ALA A 134 15.10 -11.50 -14.16
N ARG A 135 16.18 -10.77 -13.84
CA ARG A 135 16.83 -10.77 -12.53
C ARG A 135 16.30 -9.60 -11.70
N PHE A 136 15.63 -9.92 -10.60
CA PHE A 136 15.03 -8.98 -9.67
C PHE A 136 15.90 -8.83 -8.42
N LEU A 137 16.09 -7.60 -7.96
CA LEU A 137 16.59 -7.30 -6.62
C LEU A 137 15.40 -7.30 -5.66
N VAL A 138 15.43 -8.20 -4.69
CA VAL A 138 14.34 -8.42 -3.74
C VAL A 138 14.81 -8.09 -2.34
N TRP A 139 14.07 -7.24 -1.65
CA TRP A 139 14.21 -7.03 -0.21
C TRP A 139 13.34 -8.04 0.53
N LYS A 140 14.02 -8.93 1.24
CA LYS A 140 13.45 -10.05 1.97
C LYS A 140 13.98 -10.02 3.41
N PRO A 141 13.38 -9.21 4.29
CA PRO A 141 13.74 -9.21 5.70
C PRO A 141 13.32 -10.54 6.33
N GLU A 142 14.31 -11.30 6.81
CA GLU A 142 14.06 -12.61 7.42
C GLU A 142 13.79 -12.46 8.92
N ARG A 143 12.94 -13.34 9.45
CA ARG A 143 12.67 -13.40 10.88
C ARG A 143 13.97 -13.66 11.66
N GLY A 144 14.18 -12.89 12.73
CA GLY A 144 15.43 -12.91 13.50
C GLY A 144 16.50 -11.97 12.94
N GLY A 145 16.35 -11.46 11.71
CA GLY A 145 17.24 -10.46 11.15
C GLY A 145 17.18 -9.15 11.93
N LYS A 146 18.31 -8.45 12.02
CA LYS A 146 18.38 -7.11 12.60
C LYS A 146 18.17 -6.07 11.51
N LEU A 147 17.27 -5.14 11.75
CA LEU A 147 17.04 -3.97 10.89
C LEU A 147 17.12 -2.70 11.72
N GLU A 148 17.33 -1.60 11.02
CA GLU A 148 17.33 -0.26 11.62
C GLU A 148 16.24 0.58 10.97
N GLY A 149 15.49 1.30 11.79
CA GLY A 149 14.44 2.21 11.34
C GLY A 149 14.53 3.53 12.08
N TYR A 150 14.10 4.60 11.43
CA TYR A 150 13.90 5.89 12.09
C TYR A 150 12.52 5.93 12.74
N VAL A 151 12.45 6.37 13.98
CA VAL A 151 11.17 6.61 14.66
C VAL A 151 10.39 7.66 13.87
N ASN A 152 9.14 7.32 13.56
CA ASN A 152 8.23 8.20 12.81
C ASN A 152 6.95 8.51 13.60
N LEU A 153 6.46 7.53 14.37
CA LEU A 153 5.26 7.68 15.20
C LEU A 153 5.48 7.01 16.55
N GLN A 154 5.05 7.66 17.62
CA GLN A 154 5.11 7.10 18.96
C GLN A 154 3.72 7.17 19.60
N SER A 155 3.29 6.05 20.18
CA SER A 155 2.04 5.95 20.92
C SER A 155 2.22 5.04 22.14
N PRO A 156 1.31 5.06 23.12
CA PRO A 156 1.38 4.16 24.28
C PRO A 156 1.39 2.67 23.91
N ASP A 157 0.77 2.33 22.79
CA ASP A 157 0.55 0.95 22.32
C ASP A 157 1.59 0.45 21.33
N HIS A 158 2.26 1.32 20.58
CA HIS A 158 3.26 0.94 19.60
C HIS A 158 4.21 2.07 19.22
N ILE A 159 5.39 1.68 18.73
CA ILE A 159 6.35 2.57 18.07
C ILE A 159 6.32 2.25 16.57
N GLY A 160 6.01 3.26 15.76
CA GLY A 160 6.10 3.23 14.31
C GLY A 160 7.47 3.72 13.84
N LEU A 161 8.10 2.94 12.97
CA LEU A 161 9.41 3.25 12.38
C LEU A 161 9.35 3.20 10.86
N LEU A 162 10.30 3.87 10.22
CA LEU A 162 10.55 3.80 8.78
C LEU A 162 11.92 3.18 8.52
N VAL A 163 11.93 2.01 7.91
CA VAL A 163 13.15 1.33 7.46
C VAL A 163 13.54 1.88 6.09
N HIS A 164 14.79 2.34 5.97
CA HIS A 164 15.31 3.08 4.80
C HIS A 164 14.50 4.34 4.42
N GLY A 165 13.64 4.84 5.30
CA GLY A 165 12.72 5.95 5.01
C GLY A 165 11.55 5.58 4.09
N ILE A 166 11.36 4.30 3.77
CA ILE A 166 10.38 3.85 2.77
C ILE A 166 9.45 2.78 3.33
N PHE A 167 9.99 1.79 4.05
CA PHE A 167 9.20 0.67 4.55
C PHE A 167 8.67 0.95 5.94
N ASN A 168 7.36 0.82 6.12
CA ASN A 168 6.74 0.92 7.43
C ASN A 168 7.22 -0.24 8.30
N ALA A 169 7.47 0.05 9.56
CA ALA A 169 7.74 -0.94 10.59
C ALA A 169 6.99 -0.55 11.87
N ALA A 170 6.56 -1.54 12.63
CA ALA A 170 5.82 -1.33 13.87
C ALA A 170 6.29 -2.29 14.95
N ILE A 171 6.46 -1.75 16.16
CA ILE A 171 6.84 -2.51 17.35
C ILE A 171 5.72 -2.31 18.38
N SER A 172 4.89 -3.33 18.59
CA SER A 172 3.81 -3.29 19.57
C SER A 172 4.33 -3.28 21.00
N ARG A 173 3.55 -2.73 21.95
CA ARG A 173 3.85 -2.65 23.39
C ARG A 173 4.34 -3.95 24.00
N LYS A 174 3.78 -5.09 23.57
CA LYS A 174 4.15 -6.45 24.04
C LYS A 174 5.59 -6.83 23.70
N LYS A 175 6.22 -6.14 22.74
CA LYS A 175 7.57 -6.39 22.21
C LYS A 175 8.54 -5.24 22.52
N ILE A 176 8.13 -4.31 23.36
CA ILE A 176 8.96 -3.26 23.94
C ILE A 176 9.40 -3.76 25.34
N PRO A 177 10.64 -3.48 25.77
CA PRO A 177 11.09 -3.82 27.12
C PRO A 177 10.16 -3.23 28.20
N LYS A 178 9.88 -4.00 29.26
CA LYS A 178 8.94 -3.59 30.32
C LYS A 178 9.44 -2.41 31.16
N ASN A 179 10.74 -2.19 31.16
CA ASN A 179 11.42 -1.09 31.84
C ASN A 179 11.39 0.22 31.04
N TRP A 180 10.75 0.25 29.87
CA TRP A 180 10.51 1.48 29.12
C TRP A 180 9.17 2.10 29.54
N SER A 181 9.13 3.43 29.59
CA SER A 181 7.93 4.21 29.93
C SER A 181 7.53 5.11 28.78
N PHE A 182 6.23 5.33 28.63
CA PHE A 182 5.69 6.31 27.69
C PHE A 182 5.29 7.54 28.49
N ASN A 183 5.86 8.69 28.16
CA ASN A 183 5.55 9.97 28.76
C ASN A 183 4.73 10.78 27.78
N GLU A 184 3.52 11.16 28.19
CA GLU A 184 2.62 11.99 27.40
C GLU A 184 2.72 13.42 27.92
N ASP A 185 2.93 14.36 27.01
CA ASP A 185 2.88 15.78 27.28
C ASP A 185 1.42 16.26 27.12
N PHE A 186 0.81 16.63 28.25
CA PHE A 186 -0.58 17.08 28.28
C PHE A 186 -0.80 18.45 27.64
N GLU A 187 0.25 19.24 27.42
CA GLU A 187 0.15 20.56 26.77
C GLU A 187 0.19 20.44 25.25
N THR A 188 1.04 19.57 24.71
CA THR A 188 1.21 19.39 23.25
C THR A 188 0.39 18.22 22.69
N GLY A 189 -0.02 17.28 23.53
CA GLY A 189 -0.65 16.02 23.11
C GLY A 189 0.34 15.06 22.42
N GLU A 190 1.62 15.37 22.43
CA GLU A 190 2.68 14.50 21.93
C GLU A 190 3.16 13.57 23.05
N GLY A 191 3.58 12.36 22.69
CA GLY A 191 4.13 11.44 23.67
C GLY A 191 5.37 10.73 23.17
N GLN A 192 6.30 10.53 24.08
CA GLN A 192 7.62 10.00 23.79
C GLN A 192 7.92 8.82 24.69
N TRP A 193 8.52 7.79 24.11
CA TRP A 193 9.08 6.68 24.85
C TRP A 193 10.41 7.07 25.50
N THR A 194 10.63 6.63 26.73
CA THR A 194 11.93 6.68 27.39
C THR A 194 12.42 5.26 27.67
N ASP A 195 13.70 5.04 27.44
CA ASP A 195 14.36 3.78 27.72
C ASP A 195 14.57 3.56 29.24
N ALA A 196 15.25 2.47 29.59
CA ALA A 196 15.53 2.09 30.98
C ALA A 196 16.44 3.08 31.72
N ASP A 197 17.26 3.82 30.98
CA ASP A 197 18.23 4.77 31.49
C ASP A 197 17.63 6.19 31.55
N GLY A 198 16.40 6.36 31.09
CA GLY A 198 15.68 7.63 31.04
C GLY A 198 15.96 8.46 29.79
N ASN A 199 16.63 7.90 28.78
CA ASN A 199 16.87 8.60 27.52
C ASN A 199 15.62 8.53 26.63
N VAL A 200 15.36 9.62 25.91
CA VAL A 200 14.27 9.66 24.94
C VAL A 200 14.59 8.75 23.76
N VAL A 201 13.62 7.92 23.41
CA VAL A 201 13.66 7.01 22.28
C VAL A 201 13.31 7.79 21.02
N ASP A 202 14.34 8.33 20.37
CA ASP A 202 14.20 9.11 19.14
C ASP A 202 15.29 8.73 18.12
N GLY A 203 15.06 9.08 16.86
CA GLY A 203 15.99 8.86 15.77
C GLY A 203 16.06 7.40 15.34
N LYS A 204 17.27 6.87 15.15
CA LYS A 204 17.52 5.57 14.53
C LYS A 204 17.60 4.47 15.58
N ILE A 205 16.76 3.45 15.46
CA ILE A 205 16.69 2.32 16.39
C ILE A 205 16.89 1.00 15.65
N ALA A 206 17.72 0.13 16.22
CA ALA A 206 17.87 -1.25 15.79
C ALA A 206 16.81 -2.15 16.44
N PHE A 207 16.15 -2.99 15.65
CA PHE A 207 15.15 -3.94 16.11
C PHE A 207 15.27 -5.27 15.39
N THR A 208 14.69 -6.31 15.98
CA THR A 208 14.66 -7.66 15.40
C THR A 208 13.38 -7.87 14.61
N VAL A 209 13.49 -8.35 13.38
CA VAL A 209 12.36 -8.66 12.50
C VAL A 209 11.62 -9.88 13.03
N MET A 210 10.31 -9.75 13.22
CA MET A 210 9.43 -10.85 13.63
C MET A 210 8.66 -11.42 12.45
N SER A 211 8.06 -10.53 11.66
CA SER A 211 7.28 -10.90 10.48
C SER A 211 7.23 -9.75 9.48
N LEU A 212 6.93 -10.07 8.23
CA LEU A 212 6.61 -9.09 7.18
C LEU A 212 5.12 -9.25 6.88
N ASN A 213 4.35 -8.18 7.06
CA ASN A 213 2.94 -8.13 6.72
C ASN A 213 2.77 -7.41 5.39
N SER A 214 2.15 -8.10 4.43
CA SER A 214 1.76 -7.55 3.13
C SER A 214 0.23 -7.57 3.04
N SER A 215 -0.43 -6.64 3.74
CA SER A 215 -1.85 -6.36 3.50
C SER A 215 -1.97 -5.48 2.26
N SER A 216 -3.03 -5.67 1.47
CA SER A 216 -3.30 -5.29 0.06
C SER A 216 -2.79 -3.96 -0.52
N GLU A 217 -2.19 -3.08 0.27
CA GLU A 217 -1.64 -1.80 -0.21
C GLU A 217 -0.40 -1.33 0.58
N ILE A 218 -0.12 -1.92 1.74
CA ILE A 218 0.95 -1.46 2.64
C ILE A 218 1.81 -2.64 3.06
N ILE A 219 3.11 -2.50 2.81
CA ILE A 219 4.14 -3.38 3.34
C ILE A 219 4.56 -2.85 4.70
N SER A 220 4.39 -3.67 5.74
CA SER A 220 4.77 -3.33 7.11
C SER A 220 5.59 -4.43 7.76
N VAL A 221 6.72 -4.07 8.35
CA VAL A 221 7.58 -4.98 9.12
C VAL A 221 7.14 -4.97 10.57
N GLU A 222 6.84 -6.14 11.10
CA GLU A 222 6.59 -6.31 12.53
C GLU A 222 7.94 -6.54 13.24
N GLY A 223 8.30 -5.64 14.16
CA GLY A 223 9.58 -5.66 14.88
C GLY A 223 9.47 -6.05 16.35
N SER A 224 10.61 -6.32 16.99
CA SER A 224 10.77 -6.54 18.43
C SER A 224 12.06 -5.92 18.94
N LEU A 225 11.98 -5.26 20.10
CA LEU A 225 13.14 -4.76 20.86
C LEU A 225 13.56 -5.71 21.98
N LEU A 226 12.79 -6.77 22.22
CA LEU A 226 13.15 -7.80 23.19
C LEU A 226 14.30 -8.67 22.68
N PRO A 227 15.20 -9.12 23.58
CA PRO A 227 16.19 -10.14 23.24
C PRO A 227 15.50 -11.42 22.77
N GLU A 228 16.20 -12.21 21.95
CA GLU A 228 15.65 -13.39 21.26
C GLU A 228 14.99 -14.40 22.22
N ASP A 229 15.58 -14.57 23.41
CA ASP A 229 15.08 -15.46 24.47
C ASP A 229 13.75 -15.00 25.11
N ALA A 230 13.41 -13.72 25.00
CA ALA A 230 12.23 -13.12 25.62
C ALA A 230 11.07 -12.89 24.64
N GLN A 231 11.22 -13.30 23.38
CA GLN A 231 10.19 -13.10 22.37
C GLN A 231 8.98 -14.01 22.64
N PRO A 232 7.74 -13.47 22.64
CA PRO A 232 6.56 -14.29 22.80
C PRO A 232 6.44 -15.29 21.64
N THR A 233 6.55 -16.58 21.94
CA THR A 233 6.29 -17.65 20.97
C THR A 233 4.86 -17.52 20.46
N GLN A 234 4.68 -17.25 19.16
CA GLN A 234 3.37 -17.35 18.53
C GLN A 234 2.86 -18.78 18.67
N LYS A 235 1.86 -19.00 19.53
CA LYS A 235 1.12 -20.26 19.60
C LYS A 235 0.51 -20.49 18.22
N LYS A 236 0.93 -21.55 17.54
CA LYS A 236 0.22 -22.08 16.36
C LYS A 236 -1.21 -22.41 16.80
N GLU A 237 -2.19 -21.58 16.44
CA GLU A 237 -3.59 -21.97 16.48
C GLU A 237 -3.76 -23.18 15.55
N LYS A 238 -3.85 -24.36 16.16
CA LYS A 238 -4.34 -25.56 15.48
C LYS A 238 -5.78 -25.26 15.08
N LYS A 239 -6.03 -24.97 13.80
CA LYS A 239 -7.36 -25.09 13.21
C LYS A 239 -7.81 -26.55 13.39
N SER A 240 -8.64 -26.78 14.40
CA SER A 240 -9.40 -28.00 14.57
C SER A 240 -10.37 -28.10 13.39
N LYS A 241 -10.16 -29.10 12.53
CA LYS A 241 -11.18 -29.52 11.56
C LYS A 241 -12.33 -30.16 12.36
N HIS A 242 -13.54 -29.66 12.16
CA HIS A 242 -14.78 -30.41 12.30
C HIS A 242 -15.46 -30.40 10.94
#